data_AF-A0A1G5VSE1-F1
#
_entry.id   AF-A0A1G5VSE1-F1
#
_cell.length_a   1.000
_cell.length_b   1.000
_cell.length_c   1.000
_cell.angle_alpha   90.00
_cell.angle_beta   90.00
_cell.angle_gamma   90.00
#
_symmetry.space_group_name_H-M   'P 1'
#
loop_
_entity.id
_entity.type
_entity.pdbx_description
1 polymer ?
#
loop_
_entity_poly.entity_id
_entity_poly.type
_entity_poly.pdbx_seq_one_letter_code
_entity_poly.pdbx_strand_id
1 'polypeptide(L)'
;MLLLAFLSFLKEKLINVFGSELKNTDERVRKAYVMKLDDEELLKKVALNDSSEDVALWAVERIKSRPVLDEISRSDRGIVSRVARRKMDNL
;
A
#
# COMPACT_ATOMS: atom_id res chain seq x y z
N MET A 1 -24.93 14.73 15.71
CA MET A 1 -24.60 15.15 14.33
C MET A 1 -23.24 15.84 14.21
N LEU A 2 -22.88 16.84 15.04
CA LEU A 2 -21.55 17.48 14.97
C LEU A 2 -20.36 16.51 15.18
N LEU A 3 -20.46 15.58 16.13
CA LEU A 3 -19.37 14.62 16.40
C LEU A 3 -19.14 13.65 15.22
N LEU A 4 -20.22 13.19 14.58
CA LEU A 4 -20.12 12.32 13.40
C LEU A 4 -19.55 13.08 12.20
N ALA A 5 -19.96 14.33 11.99
CA ALA A 5 -19.41 15.18 10.94
C ALA A 5 -17.93 15.50 11.19
N PHE A 6 -17.54 15.75 12.44
CA PHE A 6 -16.15 16.00 12.83
C PHE A 6 -15.26 14.76 12.69
N LEU A 7 -15.77 13.58 13.08
CA LEU A 7 -15.09 12.30 12.87
C LEU A 7 -14.96 11.98 11.37
N SER A 8 -15.99 12.25 10.57
CA SER A 8 -15.93 12.07 9.11
C SER A 8 -14.92 13.02 8.48
N PHE A 9 -14.91 14.29 8.90
CA PHE A 9 -13.93 15.29 8.46
C PHE A 9 -12.50 14.92 8.85
N LEU A 10 -12.27 14.46 10.09
CA LEU A 10 -10.96 13.97 10.53
C LEU A 10 -10.53 12.74 9.76
N LYS A 11 -11.46 11.81 9.47
CA LYS A 11 -11.17 10.59 8.71
C LYS A 11 -10.83 10.92 7.25
N GLU A 12 -11.59 11.79 6.60
CA GLU A 12 -11.29 12.29 5.25
C GLU A 12 -9.98 13.08 5.22
N LYS A 13 -9.71 13.93 6.22
CA LYS A 13 -8.47 14.70 6.29
C LYS A 13 -7.27 13.81 6.61
N LEU A 14 -7.42 12.77 7.44
CA LEU A 14 -6.37 11.75 7.61
C LEU A 14 -6.10 11.04 6.30
N ILE A 15 -7.15 10.55 5.61
CA ILE A 15 -7.04 9.86 4.32
C ILE A 15 -6.44 10.76 3.23
N ASN A 16 -6.79 12.05 3.22
CA ASN A 16 -6.29 13.01 2.23
C ASN A 16 -4.89 13.54 2.53
N VAL A 17 -4.53 13.69 3.81
CA VAL A 17 -3.15 14.00 4.21
C VAL A 17 -2.28 12.83 3.81
N PHE A 18 -2.59 11.61 4.26
CA PHE A 18 -1.83 10.39 4.02
C PHE A 18 -1.88 9.83 2.57
N GLY A 19 -2.92 10.20 1.82
CA GLY A 19 -3.01 9.89 0.39
C GLY A 19 -2.18 10.85 -0.47
N SER A 20 -1.78 12.01 0.07
CA SER A 20 -0.98 12.99 -0.66
C SER A 20 0.47 12.54 -0.84
N GLU A 21 1.02 11.80 0.13
CA GLU A 21 2.37 11.27 0.08
C GLU A 21 2.48 10.16 -0.95
N LEU A 22 1.45 9.32 -1.13
CA LEU A 22 1.41 8.33 -2.22
C LEU A 22 1.36 8.96 -3.61
N LYS A 23 0.93 10.23 -3.72
CA LYS A 23 0.95 10.99 -4.97
C LYS A 23 2.24 11.82 -5.13
N ASN A 24 3.16 11.75 -4.17
CA ASN A 24 4.40 12.51 -4.24
C ASN A 24 5.28 12.00 -5.38
N THR A 25 5.87 12.90 -6.16
CA THR A 25 6.74 12.54 -7.29
C THR A 25 8.05 11.89 -6.83
N ASP A 26 8.52 12.19 -5.60
CA ASP A 26 9.71 11.59 -5.01
C ASP A 26 9.40 10.22 -4.41
N GLU A 27 9.96 9.17 -5.00
CA GLU A 27 9.79 7.79 -4.54
C GLU A 27 10.30 7.56 -3.10
N ARG A 28 11.25 8.37 -2.62
CA ARG A 28 11.76 8.27 -1.24
C ARG A 28 10.70 8.69 -0.23
N VAL A 29 9.89 9.70 -0.58
CA VAL A 29 8.75 10.13 0.24
C VAL A 29 7.68 9.04 0.24
N ARG A 30 7.36 8.48 -0.93
CA ARG A 30 6.39 7.37 -1.04
C ARG A 30 6.84 6.15 -0.25
N LYS A 31 8.11 5.74 -0.36
CA LYS A 31 8.71 4.65 0.41
C LYS A 31 8.65 4.92 1.91
N ALA A 32 9.01 6.11 2.36
CA ALA A 32 8.94 6.50 3.77
C ALA A 32 7.52 6.41 4.32
N TYR A 33 6.53 6.75 3.50
CA TYR A 33 5.13 6.61 3.84
C TYR A 33 4.69 5.15 3.89
N VAL A 34 5.03 4.34 2.87
CA VAL A 34 4.78 2.89 2.84
C VAL A 34 5.33 2.21 4.09
N MET A 35 6.54 2.56 4.54
CA MET A 35 7.15 2.00 5.75
C MET A 35 6.36 2.23 7.05
N LYS A 36 5.42 3.18 7.07
CA LYS A 36 4.57 3.50 8.24
C LYS A 36 3.12 3.08 8.06
N LEU A 37 2.77 2.53 6.90
CA LEU A 37 1.40 2.21 6.53
C LEU A 37 1.03 0.80 6.97
N ASP A 38 -0.01 0.67 7.79
CA ASP A 38 -0.52 -0.63 8.29
C ASP A 38 -1.80 -1.10 7.58
N ASP A 39 -2.40 -0.23 6.76
CA ASP A 39 -3.57 -0.58 5.95
C ASP A 39 -3.13 -1.47 4.77
N GLU A 40 -3.41 -2.77 4.86
CA GLU A 40 -3.04 -3.75 3.85
C GLU A 40 -3.75 -3.54 2.50
N GLU A 41 -4.94 -2.94 2.47
CA GLU A 41 -5.63 -2.62 1.22
C GLU A 41 -4.95 -1.44 0.51
N LEU A 42 -4.45 -0.45 1.27
CA LEU A 42 -3.62 0.61 0.70
C LEU A 42 -2.25 0.07 0.27
N LEU A 43 -1.60 -0.81 1.04
CA LEU A 43 -0.36 -1.47 0.63
C LEU A 43 -0.55 -2.29 -0.66
N LYS A 44 -1.67 -3.01 -0.80
CA LYS A 44 -2.03 -3.71 -2.05
C LYS A 44 -2.12 -2.74 -3.22
N LYS A 45 -2.82 -1.61 -3.06
CA LYS A 45 -2.92 -0.59 -4.10
C LYS A 45 -1.55 -0.06 -4.52
N VAL A 46 -0.63 0.16 -3.57
CA VAL A 46 0.75 0.58 -3.87
C VAL A 46 1.49 -0.50 -4.65
N ALA A 47 1.46 -1.75 -4.21
CA ALA A 47 2.13 -2.86 -4.91
C ALA A 47 1.66 -2.99 -6.38
N LEU A 48 0.36 -2.82 -6.61
CA LEU A 48 -0.25 -2.94 -7.94
C LEU A 48 -0.02 -1.73 -8.85
N ASN A 49 0.18 -0.52 -8.30
CA ASN A 49 0.08 0.71 -9.10
C ASN A 49 1.26 1.69 -8.97
N ASP A 50 2.17 1.54 -7.99
CA ASP A 50 3.31 2.47 -7.89
C ASP A 50 4.22 2.33 -9.12
N SER A 51 4.66 3.48 -9.64
CA SER A 51 5.55 3.54 -10.79
C SER A 51 6.98 3.11 -10.47
N SER A 52 7.38 3.19 -9.20
CA SER A 52 8.67 2.68 -8.73
C SER A 52 8.50 1.23 -8.28
N GLU A 53 9.20 0.31 -8.96
CA GLU A 53 9.22 -1.10 -8.56
C GLU A 53 9.72 -1.27 -7.12
N ASP A 54 10.69 -0.45 -6.70
CA ASP A 54 11.25 -0.49 -5.36
C ASP A 54 10.17 -0.19 -4.31
N VAL A 55 9.38 0.88 -4.51
CA VAL A 55 8.25 1.23 -3.62
C VAL A 55 7.19 0.12 -3.59
N ALA A 56 6.85 -0.44 -4.75
CA ALA A 56 5.89 -1.53 -4.86
C ALA A 56 6.37 -2.79 -4.12
N LEU A 57 7.65 -3.13 -4.20
CA LEU A 57 8.24 -4.27 -3.49
C LEU A 57 8.23 -4.05 -1.97
N TRP A 58 8.53 -2.84 -1.51
CA TRP A 58 8.40 -2.50 -0.08
C TRP A 58 6.96 -2.64 0.42
N ALA A 59 5.97 -2.34 -0.40
CA ALA A 59 4.58 -2.56 -0.05
C ALA A 59 4.26 -4.06 0.10
N VAL A 60 4.71 -4.91 -0.84
CA VAL A 60 4.59 -6.38 -0.72
C VAL A 60 5.26 -6.91 0.54
N GLU A 61 6.43 -6.39 0.91
CA GLU A 61 7.15 -6.84 2.10
C GLU A 61 6.42 -6.54 3.41
N ARG A 62 5.56 -5.53 3.44
CA ARG A 62 4.77 -5.18 4.62
C ARG A 62 3.48 -5.96 4.78
N ILE A 63 2.95 -6.51 3.68
CA ILE A 63 1.71 -7.29 3.69
C ILE A 63 1.95 -8.63 4.38
N LYS A 64 1.09 -8.97 5.33
CA LYS A 64 1.11 -10.22 6.10
C LYS A 64 -0.06 -11.13 5.72
N SER A 65 -1.14 -10.59 5.18
CA SER A 65 -2.29 -11.37 4.72
C SER A 65 -1.97 -12.20 3.48
N ARG A 66 -2.07 -13.53 3.63
CA ARG A 66 -1.98 -14.49 2.51
C ARG A 66 -3.00 -14.20 1.40
N PRO A 67 -4.30 -13.93 1.67
CA PRO A 67 -5.25 -13.52 0.63
C PRO A 67 -4.81 -12.29 -0.18
N VAL A 68 -4.27 -11.27 0.49
CA VAL A 68 -3.81 -10.04 -0.19
C VAL A 68 -2.59 -10.34 -1.08
N LEU A 69 -1.66 -11.18 -0.61
CA LEU A 69 -0.51 -11.61 -1.41
C LEU A 69 -0.91 -12.47 -2.61
N ASP A 70 -1.93 -13.32 -2.47
CA ASP A 70 -2.47 -14.12 -3.57
C ASP A 70 -3.03 -13.22 -4.69
N GLU A 71 -3.81 -12.18 -4.33
CA GLU A 71 -4.32 -11.19 -5.29
C GLU A 71 -3.18 -10.51 -6.07
N ILE A 72 -2.13 -10.07 -5.38
CA ILE A 72 -0.97 -9.43 -6.03
C ILE A 72 -0.22 -10.44 -6.91
N SER A 73 -0.09 -11.69 -6.46
CA SER A 73 0.64 -12.73 -7.19
C SER A 73 0.01 -13.08 -8.54
N ARG A 74 -1.31 -12.89 -8.67
CA ARG A 74 -2.08 -13.13 -9.90
C ARG A 74 -2.11 -11.92 -10.84
N SER A 75 -1.48 -10.80 -10.47
CA SER A 75 -1.40 -9.59 -11.30
C SER A 75 -0.28 -9.67 -12.34
N ASP A 76 -0.36 -8.84 -13.39
CA ASP A 76 0.69 -8.68 -14.41
C ASP A 76 1.71 -7.59 -14.02
N ARG A 77 2.38 -7.78 -12.86
CA ARG A 77 3.36 -6.85 -12.29
C ARG A 77 4.78 -7.42 -12.24
N GLY A 78 5.08 -8.40 -13.10
CA GLY A 78 6.44 -8.91 -13.32
C GLY A 78 7.14 -9.40 -12.05
N ILE A 79 8.15 -8.67 -11.58
CA ILE A 79 8.89 -9.03 -10.37
C ILE A 79 8.03 -8.93 -9.09
N VAL A 80 7.11 -7.96 -9.03
CA VAL A 80 6.26 -7.74 -7.85
C VAL A 80 5.34 -8.95 -7.62
N SER A 81 4.69 -9.46 -8.68
CA SER A 81 3.84 -10.66 -8.60
C SER A 81 4.62 -11.89 -8.13
N ARG A 82 5.85 -12.06 -8.62
CA ARG A 82 6.74 -13.18 -8.22
C ARG A 82 7.17 -13.08 -6.76
N VAL A 83 7.49 -11.87 -6.28
CA VAL A 83 7.85 -11.65 -4.88
C VAL A 83 6.65 -11.91 -3.97
N ALA A 84 5.46 -11.42 -4.33
CA ALA A 84 4.24 -11.67 -3.57
C ALA A 84 3.95 -13.18 -3.45
N ARG A 85 4.11 -13.94 -4.55
CA ARG A 85 3.97 -15.40 -4.53
C ARG A 85 4.96 -16.05 -3.57
N ARG A 86 6.25 -15.73 -3.70
CA ARG A 86 7.29 -16.31 -2.83
C ARG A 86 7.04 -16.00 -1.35
N LYS A 87 6.64 -14.76 -1.04
CA LYS A 87 6.34 -14.35 0.34
C LYS A 87 5.15 -15.14 0.87
N MET A 88 4.08 -15.29 0.08
CA MET A 88 2.91 -16.09 0.45
C MET A 88 3.28 -17.55 0.75
N ASP A 89 4.14 -18.15 -0.06
CA ASP A 89 4.60 -19.53 0.11
C ASP A 89 5.46 -19.71 1.39
N ASN A 90 6.07 -18.63 1.91
CA ASN A 90 6.93 -18.62 3.10
C ASN A 90 6.24 -18.18 4.41
N LEU A 91 4.98 -17.72 4.34
CA LEU A 91 4.15 -17.43 5.52
C LEU A 91 3.55 -18.72 6.10
#